data_AF-A0A416CAL4-F1
#
_entry.id   AF-A0A416CAL4-F1
#
_cell.length_a   1.000
_cell.length_b   1.000
_cell.length_c   1.000
_cell.angle_alpha   90.00
_cell.angle_beta   90.00
_cell.angle_gamma   90.00
#
_symmetry.space_group_name_H-M   'P 1'
#
loop_
_entity.id
_entity.type
_entity.pdbx_description
1 polymer ?
#
loop_
_entity_poly.entity_id
_entity_poly.type
_entity_poly.pdbx_seq_one_letter_code
_entity_poly.pdbx_strand_id
1 'polypeptide(L)'
;MLECKGFEPKEKLTQIVGMNGELQSYLEVKYRIEWFNQYCAENDIKGVIDESDIKYLEQVKMFIATCKIYMDDKLVATGIGGKMVDGDITSMNMIIQSAATIAKGRALANCGFGTAMCANNESGENPDILPCDAGITINTDNNPLINNSAVTKTNEEKQKISKIESKPQSKAKAEKTVNVPKNLTEAQALILSIGKYKGKSLGEVAAIDKQYIDFMANKCSYPDIVAGCKIILTA
;
A
#
# COMPACT_ATOMS: atom_id res chain seq x y z
N MET A 1 11.25 1.59 -24.24
CA MET A 1 10.90 2.96 -23.82
C MET A 1 10.18 3.61 -24.99
N LEU A 2 9.11 4.37 -24.76
CA LEU A 2 8.46 5.13 -25.85
C LEU A 2 9.28 6.40 -26.10
N GLU A 3 10.22 6.32 -27.04
CA GLU A 3 11.16 7.42 -27.31
C GLU A 3 10.47 8.59 -28.03
N CYS A 4 10.90 9.82 -27.74
CA CYS A 4 10.46 11.04 -28.41
C CYS A 4 11.69 11.87 -28.79
N LYS A 5 11.69 12.46 -29.98
CA LYS A 5 12.80 13.32 -30.43
C LYS A 5 12.84 14.65 -29.67
N GLY A 6 11.67 15.15 -29.26
CA GLY A 6 11.53 16.47 -28.61
C GLY A 6 11.53 16.46 -27.08
N PHE A 7 11.59 15.30 -26.42
CA PHE A 7 11.46 15.21 -24.97
C PHE A 7 12.36 14.10 -24.40
N GLU A 8 13.24 14.46 -23.46
CA GLU A 8 14.09 13.52 -22.72
C GLU A 8 13.59 13.40 -21.26
N PRO A 9 12.86 12.32 -20.92
CA PRO A 9 12.30 12.12 -19.58
C PRO A 9 13.34 12.04 -18.47
N LYS A 10 14.53 11.50 -18.75
CA LYS A 10 15.57 11.29 -17.72
C LYS A 10 16.09 12.60 -17.15
N GLU A 11 16.13 13.67 -17.96
CA GLU A 11 16.53 15.01 -17.53
C GLU A 11 15.51 15.69 -16.60
N LYS A 12 14.29 15.16 -16.52
CA LYS A 12 13.19 15.70 -15.69
C LYS A 12 12.96 14.91 -14.40
N LEU A 13 13.77 13.89 -14.13
CA LEU A 13 13.67 13.11 -12.89
C LEU A 13 14.00 13.98 -11.68
N THR A 14 13.15 13.89 -10.66
CA THR A 14 13.39 14.45 -9.34
C THR A 14 13.64 13.35 -8.32
N GLN A 15 14.26 13.69 -7.20
CA GLN A 15 14.44 12.78 -6.07
C GLN A 15 13.37 13.07 -5.03
N ILE A 16 12.66 12.03 -4.60
CA ILE A 16 11.70 12.13 -3.51
C ILE A 16 12.05 11.17 -2.38
N VAL A 17 11.52 11.44 -1.19
CA VAL A 17 11.68 10.57 -0.02
C VAL A 17 10.54 9.55 0.00
N GLY A 18 10.85 8.28 -0.19
CA GLY A 18 9.92 7.16 -0.10
C GLY A 18 9.45 6.89 1.32
N MET A 19 8.50 5.96 1.48
CA MET A 19 7.87 5.67 2.77
C MET A 19 8.85 5.22 3.87
N ASN A 20 9.98 4.62 3.48
CA ASN A 20 11.01 4.14 4.41
C ASN A 20 12.15 5.14 4.62
N GLY A 21 12.02 6.37 4.11
CA GLY A 21 13.08 7.39 4.16
C GLY A 21 14.12 7.26 3.05
N GLU A 22 13.99 6.28 2.15
CA GLU A 22 14.88 6.09 1.01
C GLU A 22 14.64 7.17 -0.07
N LEU A 23 15.72 7.58 -0.75
CA LEU A 23 15.60 8.44 -1.92
C LEU A 23 15.19 7.59 -3.13
N GLN A 24 14.21 8.09 -3.88
CA GLN A 24 13.67 7.44 -5.06
C GLN A 24 13.58 8.44 -6.20
N SER A 25 14.00 8.03 -7.39
CA SER A 25 13.71 8.77 -8.60
C SER A 25 12.20 8.83 -8.83
N TYR A 26 11.72 9.98 -9.29
CA TYR A 26 10.33 10.20 -9.62
C TYR A 26 10.19 11.14 -10.81
N LEU A 27 9.46 10.71 -11.83
CA LEU A 27 9.02 11.58 -12.91
C LEU A 27 7.65 12.14 -12.54
N GLU A 28 7.58 13.44 -12.27
CA GLU A 28 6.31 14.09 -11.93
C GLU A 28 5.27 13.95 -13.05
N VAL A 29 3.99 13.83 -12.68
CA VAL A 29 2.87 13.63 -13.61
C VAL A 29 2.83 14.69 -14.72
N LYS A 30 3.20 15.94 -14.44
CA LYS A 30 3.26 17.02 -15.45
C LYS A 30 4.22 16.69 -16.61
N TYR A 31 5.38 16.10 -16.30
CA TYR A 31 6.37 15.70 -17.29
C TYR A 31 5.94 14.43 -18.04
N ARG A 32 5.20 13.54 -17.39
CA ARG A 32 4.58 12.39 -18.06
C ARG A 32 3.52 12.80 -19.08
N ILE A 33 2.74 13.85 -18.79
CA ILE A 33 1.77 14.43 -19.72
C ILE A 33 2.50 15.05 -20.92
N GLU A 34 3.56 15.82 -20.68
CA GLU A 34 4.39 16.41 -21.74
C GLU A 34 4.96 15.33 -22.66
N TRP A 35 5.53 14.27 -22.06
CA TRP A 35 6.05 13.11 -22.80
C TRP A 35 4.97 12.42 -23.64
N PHE A 36 3.80 12.13 -23.07
CA PHE A 36 2.67 11.53 -23.79
C PHE A 36 2.20 12.39 -24.96
N ASN A 37 2.02 13.69 -24.73
CA ASN A 37 1.56 14.61 -25.78
C ASN A 37 2.59 14.74 -26.91
N GLN A 38 3.88 14.80 -26.57
CA GLN A 38 4.96 14.84 -27.55
C GLN A 38 5.00 13.55 -28.38
N TYR A 39 4.89 12.38 -27.73
CA TYR A 39 4.83 11.09 -28.42
C TYR A 39 3.64 11.05 -29.40
N CYS A 40 2.46 11.49 -28.95
CA CYS A 40 1.28 11.51 -29.80
C CYS A 40 1.44 12.43 -31.01
N ALA A 41 1.99 13.63 -30.80
CA ALA A 41 2.24 14.59 -31.87
C ALA A 41 3.26 14.09 -32.90
N GLU A 42 4.36 13.46 -32.45
CA GLU A 42 5.41 12.95 -33.34
C GLU A 42 4.95 11.76 -34.20
N ASN A 43 3.96 10.99 -33.72
CA ASN A 43 3.46 9.80 -34.39
C ASN A 43 2.09 9.98 -35.04
N ASP A 44 1.55 11.22 -35.07
CA ASP A 44 0.21 11.54 -35.60
C ASP A 44 -0.91 10.72 -34.94
N ILE A 45 -0.78 10.48 -33.63
CA ILE A 45 -1.74 9.73 -32.81
C ILE A 45 -2.68 10.71 -32.11
N LYS A 46 -3.99 10.45 -32.16
CA LYS A 46 -4.96 11.19 -31.34
C LYS A 46 -4.91 10.71 -29.90
N GLY A 47 -4.10 11.37 -29.07
CA GLY A 47 -3.99 11.10 -27.64
C GLY A 47 -5.07 11.80 -26.80
N VAL A 48 -5.73 11.07 -25.90
CA VAL A 48 -6.70 11.62 -24.93
C VAL A 48 -6.42 11.08 -23.53
N ILE A 49 -6.38 11.98 -22.55
CA ILE A 49 -6.33 11.67 -21.12
C ILE A 49 -7.70 12.05 -20.52
N ASP A 50 -8.49 11.06 -20.14
CA ASP A 50 -9.82 11.23 -19.55
C ASP A 50 -9.75 11.04 -18.03
N GLU A 51 -10.05 12.11 -17.30
CA GLU A 51 -10.06 12.18 -15.83
C GLU A 51 -11.46 12.42 -15.26
N SER A 52 -12.51 12.21 -16.06
CA SER A 52 -13.88 12.59 -15.70
C SER A 52 -14.53 11.67 -14.66
N ASP A 53 -13.98 10.47 -14.41
CA ASP A 53 -14.57 9.50 -13.48
C ASP A 53 -14.02 9.67 -12.06
N ILE A 54 -14.75 10.43 -11.24
CA ILE A 54 -14.44 10.65 -9.83
C ILE A 54 -15.66 10.25 -8.99
N LYS A 55 -15.43 9.43 -7.98
CA LYS A 55 -16.46 8.89 -7.08
C LYS A 55 -16.08 9.13 -5.63
N TYR A 56 -17.05 9.48 -4.81
CA TYR A 56 -16.91 9.47 -3.36
C TYR A 56 -17.54 8.19 -2.79
N LEU A 57 -16.76 7.41 -2.06
CA LEU A 57 -17.22 6.23 -1.33
C LEU A 57 -17.43 6.60 0.14
N GLU A 58 -18.69 6.87 0.49
CA GLU A 58 -19.07 7.34 1.81
C GLU A 58 -18.74 6.34 2.93
N GLN A 59 -18.89 5.03 2.68
CA GLN A 59 -18.68 3.98 3.69
C GLN A 59 -17.25 3.95 4.22
N VAL A 60 -16.29 4.37 3.40
CA VAL A 60 -14.85 4.41 3.72
C VAL A 60 -14.27 5.82 3.69
N LYS A 61 -15.14 6.85 3.54
CA LYS A 61 -14.77 8.26 3.40
C LYS A 61 -13.60 8.47 2.44
N MET A 62 -13.71 7.98 1.21
CA MET A 62 -12.61 8.01 0.25
C MET A 62 -13.07 8.55 -1.10
N PHE A 63 -12.28 9.45 -1.70
CA PHE A 63 -12.41 9.74 -3.12
C PHE A 63 -11.60 8.75 -3.93
N ILE A 64 -12.23 8.20 -4.96
CA ILE A 64 -11.60 7.39 -6.00
C ILE A 64 -11.69 8.16 -7.30
N ALA A 65 -10.56 8.36 -7.97
CA ALA A 65 -10.50 8.83 -9.34
C ALA A 65 -10.05 7.68 -10.26
N THR A 66 -10.65 7.60 -11.44
CA THR A 66 -10.22 6.72 -12.53
C THR A 66 -9.79 7.58 -13.69
N CYS A 67 -8.57 7.35 -14.17
CA CYS A 67 -8.04 7.97 -15.37
C CYS A 67 -7.94 6.92 -16.48
N LYS A 68 -8.39 7.28 -17.69
CA LYS A 68 -8.33 6.43 -18.88
C LYS A 68 -7.53 7.13 -19.96
N ILE A 69 -6.66 6.40 -20.63
CA ILE A 69 -5.86 6.94 -21.74
C ILE A 69 -6.27 6.26 -23.02
N TYR A 70 -6.54 7.08 -24.03
CA TYR A 70 -6.88 6.63 -25.37
C TYR A 70 -5.82 7.10 -26.36
N MET A 71 -5.51 6.22 -27.32
CA MET A 71 -4.72 6.51 -28.51
C MET A 71 -5.54 6.05 -29.71
N ASP A 72 -5.83 6.96 -30.63
CA ASP A 72 -6.71 6.73 -31.80
C ASP A 72 -8.05 6.10 -31.40
N ASP A 73 -8.69 6.72 -30.40
CA ASP A 73 -9.98 6.31 -29.83
C ASP A 73 -10.01 4.90 -29.21
N LYS A 74 -8.87 4.24 -29.06
CA LYS A 74 -8.74 2.95 -28.35
C LYS A 74 -8.21 3.15 -26.95
N LEU A 75 -8.88 2.55 -25.97
CA LEU A 75 -8.42 2.53 -24.58
C LEU A 75 -7.11 1.73 -24.48
N VAL A 76 -6.01 2.39 -24.13
CA VAL A 76 -4.67 1.76 -24.00
C VAL A 76 -4.24 1.56 -22.55
N ALA A 77 -4.74 2.39 -21.63
CA ALA A 77 -4.43 2.25 -20.22
C ALA A 77 -5.53 2.80 -19.32
N THR A 78 -5.57 2.30 -18.09
CA THR A 78 -6.42 2.79 -17.01
C THR A 78 -5.60 2.86 -15.73
N GLY A 79 -5.82 3.91 -14.94
CA GLY A 79 -5.22 4.09 -13.62
C GLY A 79 -6.28 4.47 -12.60
N ILE A 80 -6.17 3.94 -11.38
CA ILE A 80 -7.10 4.23 -10.28
C ILE A 80 -6.30 4.83 -9.14
N GLY A 81 -6.77 5.96 -8.60
CA GLY A 81 -6.17 6.66 -7.48
C GLY A 81 -7.20 6.87 -6.37
N GLY A 82 -6.77 6.69 -5.12
CA GLY A 82 -7.64 6.83 -3.95
C GLY A 82 -7.01 7.75 -2.91
N LYS A 83 -7.83 8.59 -2.27
CA LYS A 83 -7.42 9.42 -1.13
C LYS A 83 -8.53 9.46 -0.08
N MET A 84 -8.19 9.09 1.15
CA MET A 84 -9.10 9.17 2.29
C MET A 84 -9.39 10.63 2.64
N VAL A 85 -10.58 10.89 3.15
CA VAL A 85 -11.03 12.19 3.63
C VAL A 85 -10.81 12.26 5.14
N ASP A 86 -9.83 13.06 5.54
CA ASP A 86 -9.41 13.30 6.91
C ASP A 86 -9.76 14.73 7.36
N GLY A 87 -11.03 15.13 7.27
CA GLY A 87 -11.48 16.41 7.83
C GLY A 87 -12.47 17.19 6.97
N ASP A 88 -12.37 18.52 7.07
CA ASP A 88 -13.37 19.48 6.61
C ASP A 88 -13.37 19.73 5.07
N ILE A 89 -14.47 20.30 4.57
CA ILE A 89 -14.78 20.53 3.15
C ILE A 89 -13.68 21.28 2.38
N THR A 90 -12.94 22.18 3.03
CA THR A 90 -11.84 22.94 2.40
C THR A 90 -10.70 22.05 1.91
N SER A 91 -10.48 20.90 2.54
CA SER A 91 -9.49 19.91 2.10
C SER A 91 -9.97 19.09 0.91
N MET A 92 -11.27 19.07 0.59
CA MET A 92 -11.83 18.19 -0.43
C MET A 92 -11.28 18.45 -1.83
N ASN A 93 -11.10 19.71 -2.23
CA ASN A 93 -10.52 20.02 -3.54
C ASN A 93 -9.09 19.48 -3.66
N MET A 94 -8.29 19.59 -2.60
CA MET A 94 -6.92 19.08 -2.59
C MET A 94 -6.89 17.54 -2.56
N ILE A 95 -7.83 16.91 -1.86
CA ILE A 95 -8.01 15.45 -1.81
C ILE A 95 -8.41 14.89 -3.18
N ILE A 96 -9.37 15.53 -3.86
CA ILE A 96 -9.83 15.14 -5.20
C ILE A 96 -8.67 15.28 -6.19
N GLN A 97 -7.97 16.42 -6.18
CA GLN A 97 -6.79 16.63 -7.02
C GLN A 97 -5.69 15.60 -6.76
N SER A 98 -5.49 15.22 -5.49
CA SER A 98 -4.53 14.17 -5.13
C SER A 98 -4.94 12.81 -5.72
N ALA A 99 -6.19 12.40 -5.55
CA ALA A 99 -6.70 11.16 -6.10
C ALA A 99 -6.60 11.13 -7.64
N ALA A 100 -6.98 12.22 -8.31
CA ALA A 100 -6.87 12.38 -9.75
C ALA A 100 -5.41 12.32 -10.23
N THR A 101 -4.49 12.98 -9.52
CA THR A 101 -3.06 12.96 -9.85
C THR A 101 -2.48 11.55 -9.73
N ILE A 102 -2.87 10.80 -8.68
CA ILE A 102 -2.46 9.39 -8.51
C ILE A 102 -3.01 8.52 -9.66
N ALA A 103 -4.30 8.68 -9.99
CA ALA A 103 -4.95 7.93 -11.06
C ALA A 103 -4.29 8.19 -12.42
N LYS A 104 -4.02 9.46 -12.73
CA LYS A 104 -3.36 9.90 -13.96
C LYS A 104 -1.92 9.39 -14.07
N GLY A 105 -1.14 9.54 -12.99
CA GLY A 105 0.23 9.02 -12.93
C GLY A 105 0.30 7.53 -13.22
N ARG A 106 -0.61 6.75 -12.62
CA ARG A 106 -0.75 5.30 -12.87
C ARG A 106 -1.18 4.98 -14.30
N ALA A 107 -2.15 5.70 -14.84
CA ALA A 107 -2.59 5.48 -16.22
C ALA A 107 -1.43 5.74 -17.21
N LEU A 108 -0.70 6.84 -17.04
CA LEU A 108 0.45 7.21 -17.87
C LEU A 108 1.60 6.19 -17.73
N ALA A 109 1.88 5.72 -16.51
CA ALA A 109 2.85 4.66 -16.29
C ALA A 109 2.45 3.36 -17.02
N ASN A 110 1.17 2.97 -16.93
CA ASN A 110 0.63 1.78 -17.55
C ASN A 110 0.70 1.80 -19.10
N CYS A 111 0.71 2.98 -19.74
CA CYS A 111 0.95 3.10 -21.18
C CYS A 111 2.39 3.48 -21.56
N GLY A 112 3.35 3.39 -20.63
CA GLY A 112 4.78 3.51 -20.94
C GLY A 112 5.41 4.88 -20.71
N PHE A 113 4.71 5.79 -20.02
CA PHE A 113 5.19 7.13 -19.65
C PHE A 113 5.45 7.24 -18.14
N GLY A 114 6.01 6.18 -17.53
CA GLY A 114 6.30 6.09 -16.09
C GLY A 114 7.76 6.40 -15.75
N THR A 115 8.03 6.63 -14.47
CA THR A 115 9.39 6.74 -13.90
C THR A 115 10.21 5.48 -14.15
N ALA A 116 9.61 4.29 -14.04
CA ALA A 116 10.30 3.02 -14.30
C ALA A 116 10.89 2.91 -15.71
N MET A 117 10.35 3.69 -16.66
CA MET A 117 10.88 3.77 -18.02
C MET A 117 12.12 4.67 -18.11
N CYS A 118 12.36 5.51 -17.11
CA CYS A 118 13.50 6.42 -17.04
C CYS A 118 14.57 5.90 -16.08
N ALA A 119 14.15 5.26 -14.99
CA ALA A 119 15.02 4.69 -13.96
C ALA A 119 15.86 3.56 -14.57
N ASN A 120 17.18 3.71 -14.53
CA ASN A 120 18.09 2.65 -14.94
C ASN A 120 17.99 1.51 -13.92
N ASN A 121 17.92 0.25 -14.39
CA ASN A 121 18.08 -0.95 -13.56
C ASN A 121 19.42 -0.99 -12.78
N GLU A 122 20.34 -0.06 -13.05
CA GLU A 122 21.63 0.09 -12.39
C GLU A 122 21.54 0.88 -11.07
N SER A 123 20.47 1.64 -10.83
CA SER A 123 20.33 2.49 -9.64
C SER A 123 20.01 1.69 -8.36
N GLY A 124 19.71 0.40 -8.48
CA GLY A 124 19.28 -0.44 -7.34
C GLY A 124 17.93 -0.03 -6.75
N GLU A 125 17.21 0.90 -7.38
CA GLU A 125 15.89 1.33 -6.95
C GLU A 125 14.88 0.19 -7.12
N ASN A 126 14.10 -0.08 -6.07
CA ASN A 126 13.11 -1.14 -6.13
C ASN A 126 11.87 -0.66 -6.93
N PRO A 127 11.55 -1.29 -8.07
CA PRO A 127 10.42 -0.89 -8.92
C PRO A 127 9.07 -1.04 -8.23
N ASP A 128 8.96 -1.90 -7.22
CA ASP A 128 7.72 -2.16 -6.46
C ASP A 128 7.36 -1.03 -5.50
N ILE A 129 8.21 0.00 -5.37
CA ILE A 129 7.97 1.15 -4.49
C ILE A 129 8.03 2.49 -5.23
N LEU A 130 8.07 2.48 -6.57
CA LEU A 130 8.07 3.70 -7.37
C LEU A 130 6.71 4.41 -7.31
N PRO A 131 6.67 5.72 -7.03
CA PRO A 131 5.42 6.47 -6.91
C PRO A 131 4.62 6.47 -8.20
N CYS A 132 3.33 6.13 -8.09
CA CYS A 132 2.39 6.01 -9.21
C CYS A 132 2.76 4.97 -10.28
N ASP A 133 3.83 4.20 -10.10
CA ASP A 133 4.30 3.19 -11.06
C ASP A 133 4.19 1.78 -10.45
N ALA A 134 4.45 1.68 -9.15
CA ALA A 134 4.33 0.46 -8.41
C ALA A 134 2.89 -0.09 -8.46
N GLY A 135 2.81 -1.41 -8.65
CA GLY A 135 1.60 -2.17 -8.37
C GLY A 135 1.16 -2.01 -6.91
N ILE A 136 -0.03 -2.52 -6.58
CA ILE A 136 -0.43 -2.63 -5.18
C ILE A 136 0.50 -3.65 -4.52
N THR A 137 1.46 -3.20 -3.73
CA THR A 137 2.24 -4.09 -2.86
C THR A 137 1.32 -4.58 -1.76
N ILE A 138 0.82 -5.80 -1.90
CA ILE A 138 0.07 -6.42 -0.82
C ILE A 138 1.10 -6.87 0.21
N ASN A 139 1.15 -6.18 1.34
CA ASN A 139 1.98 -6.59 2.45
C ASN A 139 1.44 -7.94 2.96
N THR A 140 2.03 -9.04 2.48
CA THR A 140 1.58 -10.42 2.75
C THR A 140 1.66 -10.79 4.22
N ASP A 141 2.45 -10.03 4.99
CA ASP A 141 2.77 -10.41 6.36
C ASP A 141 1.61 -10.16 7.33
N ASN A 142 0.58 -9.38 6.96
CA ASN A 142 -0.54 -9.05 7.86
C ASN A 142 -1.90 -8.80 7.19
N ASN A 143 -2.16 -9.29 5.96
CA ASN A 143 -3.47 -9.06 5.32
C ASN A 143 -4.45 -10.25 5.52
N PRO A 144 -5.52 -10.11 6.35
CA PRO A 144 -6.48 -11.18 6.60
C PRO A 144 -7.30 -11.61 5.38
N LEU A 145 -7.28 -10.84 4.28
CA LEU A 145 -8.05 -11.15 3.06
C LEU A 145 -7.37 -12.18 2.14
N ILE A 146 -6.05 -12.38 2.24
CA ILE A 146 -5.31 -13.31 1.38
C ILE A 146 -5.35 -14.75 1.93
N ASN A 147 -5.45 -14.93 3.25
CA ASN A 147 -5.38 -16.25 3.88
C ASN A 147 -6.56 -17.19 3.57
N ASN A 148 -7.61 -16.71 2.91
CA ASN A 148 -8.76 -17.51 2.50
C ASN A 148 -8.81 -17.86 1.01
N SER A 149 -7.82 -17.43 0.21
CA SER A 149 -7.76 -17.78 -1.21
C SER A 149 -6.70 -18.87 -1.41
N ALA A 150 -7.18 -20.11 -1.59
CA ALA A 150 -6.36 -21.23 -2.04
C ALA A 150 -5.84 -20.93 -3.46
N VAL A 151 -4.66 -20.33 -3.56
CA VAL A 151 -3.92 -20.23 -4.83
C VAL A 151 -2.78 -21.24 -4.79
N THR A 152 -3.12 -22.45 -5.24
CA THR A 152 -2.15 -23.38 -5.85
C THR A 152 -1.49 -22.73 -7.05
N LYS A 153 -0.16 -22.86 -7.14
CA LYS A 153 0.72 -23.07 -8.32
C LYS A 153 2.05 -22.33 -8.11
N THR A 154 3.24 -22.81 -8.47
CA THR A 154 3.82 -24.10 -8.88
C THR A 154 5.34 -23.85 -8.79
N ASN A 155 6.11 -24.82 -8.29
CA ASN A 155 7.58 -24.78 -8.24
C ASN A 155 8.22 -24.87 -9.62
N GLU A 156 9.30 -24.12 -9.86
CA GLU A 156 10.58 -24.54 -10.47
C GLU A 156 11.66 -23.63 -9.84
N GLU A 157 12.76 -24.08 -9.21
CA GLU A 157 13.86 -24.86 -9.76
C GLU A 157 14.55 -25.80 -8.72
N LYS A 158 15.20 -26.85 -9.28
CA LYS A 158 15.96 -27.95 -8.65
C LYS A 158 17.34 -27.45 -8.14
N GLN A 159 17.98 -27.93 -7.07
CA GLN A 159 18.69 -29.22 -6.83
C GLN A 159 19.29 -29.08 -5.40
N LYS A 160 19.51 -30.08 -4.52
CA LYS A 160 20.16 -31.38 -4.67
C LYS A 160 19.92 -32.22 -3.39
N ILE A 161 19.87 -33.53 -3.56
CA ILE A 161 19.48 -34.55 -2.56
C ILE A 161 20.70 -35.02 -1.74
N SER A 162 20.51 -35.22 -0.42
CA SER A 162 21.17 -36.31 0.32
C SER A 162 20.15 -36.99 1.26
N LYS A 163 20.09 -38.33 1.18
CA LYS A 163 19.16 -39.23 1.89
C LYS A 163 19.77 -39.73 3.19
N ILE A 164 18.92 -40.09 4.17
CA ILE A 164 18.90 -41.31 5.05
C ILE A 164 17.56 -41.20 5.86
N GLU A 165 16.51 -41.98 5.53
CA GLU A 165 15.97 -43.17 6.26
C GLU A 165 15.73 -42.95 7.78
N SER A 166 14.63 -43.29 8.47
CA SER A 166 13.36 -44.00 8.21
C SER A 166 12.34 -43.75 9.37
N LYS A 167 11.03 -43.96 9.10
CA LYS A 167 9.73 -43.89 9.88
C LYS A 167 9.69 -44.28 11.39
N PRO A 168 8.54 -44.17 12.15
CA PRO A 168 7.23 -43.49 11.95
C PRO A 168 6.62 -42.74 13.21
N GLN A 169 5.56 -41.95 12.97
CA GLN A 169 4.46 -41.53 13.90
C GLN A 169 4.87 -40.60 15.09
N SER A 170 4.13 -39.56 15.50
CA SER A 170 2.68 -39.32 15.53
C SER A 170 2.34 -37.83 15.73
N LYS A 171 1.12 -37.49 15.28
CA LYS A 171 0.32 -36.26 15.49
C LYS A 171 0.53 -35.52 16.82
N ALA A 172 0.58 -34.18 16.76
CA ALA A 172 -0.21 -33.31 17.67
C ALA A 172 -0.36 -31.91 17.06
N LYS A 173 -1.62 -31.51 16.78
CA LYS A 173 -2.01 -30.10 16.63
C LYS A 173 -1.76 -29.41 17.97
N ALA A 174 -0.92 -28.39 18.01
CA ALA A 174 -0.90 -27.46 19.13
C ALA A 174 -1.89 -26.33 18.82
N GLU A 175 -3.10 -26.44 19.38
CA GLU A 175 -4.02 -25.33 19.55
C GLU A 175 -3.33 -24.26 20.41
N LYS A 176 -3.10 -23.06 19.85
CA LYS A 176 -2.77 -21.89 20.68
C LYS A 176 -4.05 -21.40 21.33
N THR A 177 -4.27 -21.83 22.57
CA THR A 177 -5.23 -21.24 23.50
C THR A 177 -4.97 -19.74 23.65
N VAL A 178 -5.96 -18.92 23.29
CA VAL A 178 -5.97 -17.47 23.54
C VAL A 178 -6.06 -17.27 25.06
N ASN A 179 -4.95 -16.84 25.68
CA ASN A 179 -4.91 -16.61 27.12
C ASN A 179 -5.45 -15.20 27.42
N VAL A 180 -6.76 -15.11 27.63
CA VAL A 180 -7.44 -13.86 28.01
C VAL A 180 -7.09 -13.55 29.48
N PRO A 181 -6.55 -12.35 29.79
CA PRO A 181 -6.15 -11.99 31.16
C PRO A 181 -7.38 -11.96 32.09
N LYS A 182 -7.26 -12.55 33.27
CA LYS A 182 -8.36 -12.67 34.25
C LYS A 182 -8.20 -11.77 35.47
N ASN A 183 -7.02 -11.22 35.69
CA ASN A 183 -6.71 -10.36 36.83
C ASN A 183 -5.84 -9.15 36.42
N LEU A 184 -5.72 -8.19 37.33
CA LEU A 184 -4.99 -6.94 37.09
C LEU A 184 -3.51 -7.17 36.78
N THR A 185 -2.87 -8.13 37.43
CA THR A 185 -1.44 -8.44 37.23
C THR A 185 -1.18 -9.01 35.83
N GLU A 186 -2.03 -9.92 35.36
CA GLU A 186 -2.00 -10.45 34.00
C GLU A 186 -2.31 -9.37 32.96
N ALA A 187 -3.29 -8.51 33.25
CA ALA A 187 -3.63 -7.41 32.37
C ALA A 187 -2.47 -6.41 32.22
N GLN A 188 -1.81 -6.04 33.32
CA GLN A 188 -0.67 -5.12 33.30
C GLN A 188 0.55 -5.69 32.59
N ALA A 189 0.80 -6.99 32.68
CA ALA A 189 1.92 -7.67 32.02
C ALA A 189 1.67 -7.97 30.53
N LEU A 190 0.44 -7.79 30.03
CA LEU A 190 0.10 -8.05 28.64
C LEU A 190 0.82 -7.08 27.69
N ILE A 191 1.64 -7.63 26.80
CA ILE A 191 2.37 -6.84 25.79
C ILE A 191 1.47 -6.55 24.59
N LEU A 192 1.39 -5.28 24.20
CA LEU A 192 0.67 -4.85 23.01
C LEU A 192 1.36 -5.39 21.74
N SER A 193 0.63 -6.20 20.98
CA SER A 193 1.06 -6.68 19.66
C SER A 193 0.80 -5.67 18.54
N ILE A 194 0.07 -4.59 18.81
CA ILE A 194 -0.42 -3.61 17.84
C ILE A 194 -0.45 -2.16 18.36
N GLY A 195 -0.54 -1.20 17.44
CA GLY A 195 -0.81 0.21 17.72
C GLY A 195 0.41 1.04 18.14
N LYS A 196 0.16 2.29 18.60
CA LYS A 196 1.17 3.32 18.92
C LYS A 196 2.22 2.85 19.93
N TYR A 197 1.83 1.98 20.86
CA TYR A 197 2.68 1.46 21.93
C TYR A 197 3.00 -0.03 21.77
N LYS A 198 3.06 -0.54 20.52
CA LYS A 198 3.46 -1.92 20.23
C LYS A 198 4.78 -2.27 20.92
N GLY A 199 4.81 -3.42 21.59
CA GLY A 199 5.96 -3.92 22.36
C GLY A 199 6.02 -3.44 23.81
N LYS A 200 5.16 -2.49 24.22
CA LYS A 200 5.01 -2.11 25.63
C LYS A 200 3.91 -2.90 26.32
N SER A 201 4.03 -3.05 27.64
CA SER A 201 2.99 -3.65 28.47
C SER A 201 1.81 -2.69 28.67
N LEU A 202 0.60 -3.21 28.84
CA LEU A 202 -0.57 -2.38 29.11
C LEU A 202 -0.43 -1.58 30.42
N GLY A 203 0.30 -2.10 31.42
CA GLY A 203 0.59 -1.38 32.66
C GLY A 203 1.44 -0.13 32.43
N GLU A 204 2.49 -0.25 31.63
CA GLU A 204 3.33 0.90 31.25
C GLU A 204 2.52 1.92 30.43
N VAL A 205 1.66 1.46 29.53
CA VAL A 205 0.84 2.36 28.71
C VAL A 205 -0.22 3.05 29.54
N ALA A 206 -0.82 2.38 30.53
CA ALA A 206 -1.77 2.99 31.45
C ALA A 206 -1.15 4.11 32.31
N ALA A 207 0.13 3.98 32.66
CA ALA A 207 0.87 5.01 33.39
C ALA A 207 1.24 6.23 32.52
N ILE A 208 1.40 6.03 31.20
CA ILE A 208 1.83 7.07 30.26
C ILE A 208 0.65 7.77 29.59
N ASP A 209 -0.37 7.01 29.17
CA ASP A 209 -1.46 7.47 28.33
C ASP A 209 -2.75 6.66 28.61
N LYS A 210 -3.45 7.05 29.67
CA LYS A 210 -4.71 6.41 30.09
C LYS A 210 -5.82 6.55 29.03
N GLN A 211 -5.80 7.60 28.22
CA GLN A 211 -6.77 7.79 27.14
C GLN A 211 -6.59 6.77 26.02
N TYR A 212 -5.34 6.38 25.74
CA TYR A 212 -5.07 5.31 24.80
C TYR A 212 -5.61 3.95 25.28
N ILE A 213 -5.57 3.67 26.60
CA ILE A 213 -6.17 2.45 27.16
C ILE A 213 -7.70 2.44 26.96
N ASP A 214 -8.37 3.56 27.19
CA ASP A 214 -9.82 3.71 26.97
C ASP A 214 -10.19 3.56 25.49
N PHE A 215 -9.39 4.13 24.59
CA PHE A 215 -9.55 3.93 23.15
C PHE A 215 -9.42 2.43 22.78
N MET A 216 -8.40 1.75 23.28
CA MET A 216 -8.17 0.33 22.99
C MET A 216 -9.26 -0.57 23.59
N ALA A 217 -9.81 -0.23 24.76
CA ALA A 217 -10.93 -0.98 25.36
C ALA A 217 -12.21 -0.97 24.50
N ASN A 218 -12.40 0.08 23.69
CA ASN A 218 -13.63 0.33 22.95
C ASN A 218 -13.52 0.14 21.43
N LYS A 219 -12.31 0.29 20.85
CA LYS A 219 -12.09 0.31 19.39
C LYS A 219 -11.18 -0.80 18.87
N CYS A 220 -10.52 -1.55 19.74
CA CYS A 220 -9.63 -2.65 19.35
C CYS A 220 -10.43 -3.93 19.00
N SER A 221 -9.95 -4.69 18.01
CA SER A 221 -10.56 -5.96 17.59
C SER A 221 -9.96 -7.20 18.25
N TYR A 222 -8.91 -7.04 19.08
CA TYR A 222 -8.19 -8.13 19.74
C TYR A 222 -8.78 -8.41 21.13
N PRO A 223 -9.44 -9.57 21.36
CA PRO A 223 -10.22 -9.82 22.58
C PRO A 223 -9.39 -9.85 23.87
N ASP A 224 -8.16 -10.34 23.80
CA ASP A 224 -7.17 -10.36 24.88
C ASP A 224 -6.76 -8.95 25.32
N ILE A 225 -6.47 -8.08 24.35
CA ILE A 225 -6.12 -6.67 24.58
C ILE A 225 -7.33 -5.91 25.13
N VAL A 226 -8.52 -6.11 24.56
CA VAL A 226 -9.75 -5.48 25.03
C VAL A 226 -10.07 -5.88 26.48
N ALA A 227 -9.94 -7.17 26.81
CA ALA A 227 -10.13 -7.67 28.17
C ALA A 227 -9.13 -7.06 29.15
N GLY A 228 -7.85 -7.02 28.79
CA GLY A 228 -6.79 -6.40 29.60
C GLY A 228 -7.05 -4.91 29.86
N CYS A 229 -7.40 -4.15 28.82
CA CYS A 229 -7.71 -2.72 28.98
C CYS A 229 -8.92 -2.49 29.89
N LYS A 230 -9.98 -3.30 29.76
CA LYS A 230 -11.17 -3.18 30.63
C LYS A 230 -10.84 -3.45 32.09
N ILE A 231 -10.05 -4.49 32.38
CA ILE A 231 -9.60 -4.80 33.74
C ILE A 231 -8.82 -3.62 34.34
N ILE A 232 -7.91 -3.03 33.56
CA ILE A 232 -7.09 -1.89 33.99
C ILE A 232 -7.92 -0.63 34.25
N LEU A 233 -9.00 -0.41 33.48
CA LEU A 233 -9.89 0.75 33.67
C LEU A 233 -10.81 0.60 34.88
N THR A 234 -11.11 -0.62 35.30
CA THR A 234 -11.94 -0.94 36.47
C THR A 234 -11.15 -1.10 37.77
N ALA A 235 -9.81 -1.10 37.70
CA ALA A 235 -8.91 -1.17 38.85
C ALA A 235 -8.51 0.22 39.35
#